data_AF-A0A1G2PM99-F1
#
_entry.id   AF-A0A1G2PM99-F1
#
_cell.length_a   1.000
_cell.length_b   1.000
_cell.length_c   1.000
_cell.angle_alpha   90.00
_cell.angle_beta   90.00
_cell.angle_gamma   90.00
#
_symmetry.space_group_name_H-M   'P 1'
#
loop_
_entity.id
_entity.type
_entity.pdbx_description
1 polymer ?
#
loop_
_entity_poly.entity_id
_entity_poly.type
_entity_poly.pdbx_seq_one_letter_code
_entity_poly.pdbx_strand_id
1 'polypeptide(L)' 'MNPVTIPKKITKGEELVILSRKEYERLSQKQEAALDRDLAKALSDVRSGRLFGPFQSLRGLKRALRT' A
#
# COMPACT_ATOMS: atom_id res chain seq x y z
N MET A 1 28.31 -19.54 11.71
CA MET A 1 27.58 -18.80 10.66
C MET A 1 26.61 -19.78 10.03
N ASN A 2 25.31 -19.62 10.29
CA ASN A 2 24.32 -20.56 9.76
C ASN A 2 23.92 -20.11 8.35
N PRO A 3 24.04 -20.96 7.33
CA PRO A 3 23.64 -20.61 5.97
C PRO A 3 22.11 -20.45 5.92
N VAL A 4 21.64 -19.34 5.38
CA VAL A 4 20.22 -19.10 5.10
C VAL A 4 19.96 -19.51 3.66
N THR A 5 19.13 -20.53 3.45
CA THR A 5 18.75 -20.98 2.11
C THR A 5 17.47 -20.29 1.66
N ILE A 6 17.54 -19.56 0.55
CA ILE A 6 16.41 -18.82 -0.02
C ILE A 6 15.88 -19.59 -1.24
N PRO A 7 14.60 -20.02 -1.25
CA PRO A 7 14.02 -20.73 -2.39
C PRO A 7 14.02 -19.89 -3.68
N LYS A 8 14.52 -20.46 -4.78
CA LYS A 8 14.58 -19.80 -6.10
C LYS A 8 13.23 -19.32 -6.65
N LYS A 9 12.12 -19.88 -6.17
CA LYS A 9 10.76 -19.48 -6.56
C LYS A 9 10.37 -18.09 -6.06
N ILE A 10 11.04 -17.57 -5.02
CA ILE A 10 10.72 -16.27 -4.40
C ILE A 10 11.34 -15.13 -5.22
N THR A 11 12.49 -15.36 -5.86
CA THR A 11 13.16 -14.42 -6.76
C THR A 11 12.46 -14.40 -8.12
N LYS A 12 11.62 -13.39 -8.36
CA LYS A 12 10.91 -13.17 -9.64
C LYS A 12 11.80 -12.47 -10.69
N GLY A 13 12.97 -13.05 -10.98
CA GLY A 13 13.88 -12.55 -12.04
C GLY A 13 14.61 -11.24 -11.75
N GLU A 14 14.26 -10.52 -10.68
CA GLU A 14 14.98 -9.33 -10.21
C GLU A 14 16.09 -9.66 -9.19
N GLU A 15 16.97 -8.69 -8.96
CA GLU A 15 18.05 -8.74 -7.97
C GLU A 15 17.48 -8.92 -6.55
N LEU A 16 18.01 -9.92 -5.82
CA LEU A 16 17.58 -10.21 -4.45
C LEU A 16 18.29 -9.28 -3.47
N VAL A 17 17.54 -8.36 -2.86
CA VAL A 17 18.06 -7.48 -1.81
C VAL A 17 17.84 -8.11 -0.44
N ILE A 18 18.92 -8.44 0.26
CA ILE A 18 18.89 -8.94 1.64
C ILE A 18 19.11 -7.75 2.58
N LEU A 19 18.14 -7.50 3.46
CA LEU A 19 18.19 -6.42 4.43
C LEU A 19 18.17 -6.97 5.85
N SER A 20 18.82 -6.27 6.77
CA SER A 20 18.58 -6.53 8.18
C SER A 20 17.15 -6.13 8.57
N ARG A 21 16.59 -6.80 9.59
CA ARG A 21 15.24 -6.48 10.10
C ARG A 21 15.07 -4.98 10.40
N LYS A 22 16.08 -4.37 11.02
CA LYS A 22 16.08 -2.95 11.39
C LYS A 22 16.00 -2.03 10.17
N GLU A 23 16.64 -2.40 9.07
CA GLU A 23 16.59 -1.62 7.82
C GLU A 23 15.24 -1.78 7.11
N TYR A 24 14.70 -3.00 7.09
CA TYR A 24 13.36 -3.25 6.57
C TYR A 24 12.30 -2.43 7.30
N GLU A 25 12.31 -2.44 8.64
CA GLU A 25 11.37 -1.68 9.46
C GLU A 25 11.44 -0.17 9.19
N ARG A 26 12.65 0.38 9.03
CA ARG A 26 12.83 1.81 8.68
C ARG A 26 12.27 2.18 7.32
N LEU A 27 12.41 1.29 6.32
CA LEU A 27 11.85 1.51 4.99
C LEU A 27 10.32 1.40 4.99
N SER A 28 9.78 0.42 5.72
CA SER A 28 8.34 0.20 5.85
C SER A 28 7.63 1.38 6.54
N GLN A 29 8.21 1.91 7.63
CA GLN A 29 7.64 3.05 8.36
C GLN A 29 7.51 4.32 7.50
N LYS A 30 8.43 4.53 6.54
CA LYS A 30 8.34 5.66 5.60
C LYS A 30 7.16 5.52 4.64
N GLN A 31 6.81 4.29 4.25
CA GLN A 31 5.64 4.02 3.41
C GLN A 31 4.32 4.25 4.16
N GLU A 32 4.22 3.78 5.41
CA GLU A 32 3.03 4.02 6.24
C GLU A 32 2.75 5.52 6.42
N ALA A 33 3.79 6.32 6.71
CA ALA A 33 3.63 7.77 6.85
C ALA A 33 3.16 8.48 5.57
N ALA A 34 3.48 7.94 4.39
CA ALA A 34 2.99 8.46 3.11
C ALA A 34 1.54 8.03 2.86
N LEU A 35 1.22 6.77 3.12
CA LEU A 35 -0.14 6.23 3.01
C LEU A 35 -1.12 6.96 3.93
N ASP A 36 -0.71 7.28 5.15
CA ASP A 36 -1.54 8.03 6.10
C ASP A 36 -1.85 9.45 5.63
N ARG A 37 -0.89 10.12 4.98
CA ARG A 37 -1.11 11.46 4.40
C ARG A 37 -2.07 11.41 3.22
N ASP A 38 -1.89 10.43 2.33
CA ASP A 38 -2.75 10.27 1.16
C ASP A 38 -4.17 9.86 1.57
N LEU A 39 -4.30 9.00 2.60
CA LEU A 39 -5.57 8.65 3.19
C LEU A 39 -6.25 9.86 3.84
N ALA A 40 -5.51 10.66 4.61
CA ALA A 40 -6.03 11.87 5.23
C ALA A 40 -6.54 12.88 4.17
N LYS A 41 -5.80 13.04 3.07
CA LYS A 41 -6.21 13.87 1.94
C LYS A 41 -7.48 13.33 1.27
N ALA A 42 -7.54 12.03 0.98
CA ALA A 42 -8.70 11.41 0.37
C ALA A 42 -9.96 11.54 1.25
N LEU A 43 -9.82 11.35 2.57
CA LEU A 43 -10.92 11.55 3.52
C LEU A 43 -11.38 13.02 3.58
N SER A 44 -10.44 13.97 3.52
CA SER A 44 -10.76 15.40 3.46
C SER A 44 -11.52 15.75 2.18
N ASP A 45 -11.09 15.22 1.03
CA ASP A 45 -11.76 15.47 -0.25
C ASP A 45 -13.19 14.91 -0.25
N VAL A 46 -13.39 13.68 0.24
CA VAL A 46 -14.74 13.09 0.43
C VAL A 46 -15.61 13.96 1.34
N ARG A 47 -15.07 14.44 2.48
CA ARG A 47 -15.80 15.34 3.39
C ARG A 47 -16.19 16.67 2.74
N SER A 48 -15.33 17.20 1.86
CA SER A 48 -15.59 18.42 1.09
C SER A 48 -16.55 18.23 -0.09
N GLY A 49 -17.05 17.00 -0.32
CA GLY A 49 -17.92 16.68 -1.45
C GLY A 49 -17.16 16.46 -2.77
N ARG A 50 -15.83 16.45 -2.75
CA ARG A 50 -14.98 16.15 -3.91
C ARG A 50 -14.73 14.64 -3.96
N LEU A 51 -15.46 13.95 -4.84
CA LEU A 51 -15.23 12.54 -5.13
C LEU A 51 -14.30 12.43 -6.35
N PHE A 52 -13.10 11.89 -6.12
CA PHE A 52 -12.21 11.47 -7.20
C PHE A 52 -12.11 9.95 -7.20
N GLY A 53 -12.53 9.34 -8.30
CA GLY A 53 -12.61 7.89 -8.46
C GLY A 53 -13.63 7.49 -9.53
N PRO A 54 -13.80 6.19 -9.80
CA PRO A 54 -14.67 5.68 -10.87
C PRO A 54 -16.17 5.95 -10.64
N PHE A 55 -16.54 6.51 -9.49
CA PHE A 55 -17.93 6.77 -9.13
C PHE A 55 -18.14 8.26 -8.86
N GLN A 56 -19.11 8.84 -9.56
CA GLN A 56 -19.51 10.24 -9.40
C GLN A 56 -20.43 10.48 -8.18
N SER A 57 -20.85 9.42 -7.49
CA SER A 57 -21.72 9.52 -6.31
C SER A 57 -21.57 8.34 -5.34
N LEU A 58 -21.90 8.57 -4.07
CA LEU A 58 -21.97 7.53 -3.03
C LEU A 58 -22.94 6.39 -3.40
N ARG A 59 -24.00 6.69 -4.16
CA ARG A 59 -24.94 5.67 -4.66
C ARG A 59 -24.27 4.73 -5.66
N GLY A 60 -23.46 5.26 -6.57
CA GLY A 60 -22.69 4.48 -7.54
C GLY A 60 -21.73 3.50 -6.84
N LEU A 61 -21.00 4.00 -5.84
CA LEU A 61 -20.10 3.18 -5.02
C LEU A 61 -20.85 2.06 -4.30
N LYS A 62 -21.95 2.37 -3.61
CA LYS A 62 -22.76 1.37 -2.86
C LYS A 62 -23.31 0.27 -3.76
N ARG A 63 -23.61 0.58 -5.04
CA ARG A 63 -24.09 -0.42 -6.00
C ARG A 63 -22.97 -1.39 -6.38
N ALA A 64 -21.75 -0.91 -6.58
CA ALA A 64 -20.60 -1.75 -6.96
C ALA A 64 -20.13 -2.69 -5.85
N LEU A 65 -20.19 -2.26 -4.58
CA LEU A 65 -19.79 -3.08 -3.42
C LEU A 65 -20.79 -4.18 -3.05
N ARG A 66 -21.97 -4.18 -3.66
CA ARG A 66 -23.05 -5.13 -3.38
C ARG A 66 -23.10 -6.29 -4.37
N THR A 67 -22.11 -6.34 -5.27
CA THR A 67 -21.81 -7.44 -6.21
C THR A 67 -20.83 -8.39 -5.53
#